data_AF-A0AA47MS99-F1
#
_entry.id   AF-A0AA47MS99-F1
#
_cell.length_a   1.000
_cell.length_b   1.000
_cell.length_c   1.000
_cell.angle_alpha   90.00
_cell.angle_beta   90.00
_cell.angle_gamma   90.00
#
_symmetry.space_group_name_H-M   'P 1'
#
loop_
_entity.id
_entity.type
_entity.pdbx_description
1 polymer ?
#
loop_
_entity_poly.entity_id
_entity_poly.type
_entity_poly.pdbx_seq_one_letter_code
_entity_poly.pdbx_strand_id
1 'polypeptide(L)'
;MRGHLNARGVHVPISRLQESLRRVDAEGVYMRRLRLRVLRRRQYSVPGPNSLWHIDGNHKLIRWRFVVHGGVDGFSRLVVYLTVAGNNRAHTVLQSFIAAVEQYGLPSRARSDKGGENADVAEFMIRSRGTDRNSHITGRSVHNQR
;
A
#
# COMPACT_ATOMS: atom_id res chain seq x y z
N MET A 1 -22.09 -9.44 -3.85
CA MET A 1 -23.44 -9.96 -3.52
C MET A 1 -23.95 -9.47 -2.16
N ARG A 2 -23.23 -9.67 -1.04
CA ARG A 2 -23.65 -9.15 0.28
C ARG A 2 -23.95 -7.64 0.29
N GLY A 3 -23.07 -6.84 -0.31
CA GLY A 3 -23.29 -5.38 -0.43
C GLY A 3 -24.53 -5.01 -1.26
N HIS A 4 -24.84 -5.79 -2.31
CA HIS A 4 -26.03 -5.57 -3.14
C HIS A 4 -27.33 -5.90 -2.39
N LEU A 5 -27.34 -6.96 -1.57
CA LEU A 5 -28.48 -7.30 -0.72
C LEU A 5 -28.69 -6.27 0.38
N ASN A 6 -27.60 -5.82 1.02
CA ASN A 6 -27.66 -4.76 2.02
C ASN A 6 -28.20 -3.44 1.44
N ALA A 7 -27.81 -3.08 0.21
CA ALA A 7 -28.32 -1.89 -0.47
C ALA A 7 -29.83 -1.97 -0.79
N ARG A 8 -30.40 -3.18 -0.80
CA ARG A 8 -31.84 -3.43 -0.96
C ARG A 8 -32.55 -3.71 0.37
N GLY A 9 -31.89 -3.46 1.51
CA GLY A 9 -32.44 -3.67 2.85
C GLY A 9 -32.51 -5.15 3.27
N VAL A 10 -31.93 -6.07 2.50
CA VAL A 10 -31.96 -7.50 2.80
C VAL A 10 -30.73 -7.89 3.62
N HIS A 11 -30.95 -8.09 4.91
CA HIS A 11 -29.91 -8.47 5.87
C HIS A 11 -29.96 -9.96 6.16
N VAL A 12 -29.05 -10.72 5.56
CA VAL A 12 -28.95 -12.18 5.72
C VAL A 12 -27.56 -12.55 6.24
N PRO A 13 -27.45 -13.50 7.19
CA PRO A 13 -26.16 -14.03 7.61
C PRO A 13 -25.33 -14.55 6.44
N ILE A 14 -24.01 -14.34 6.48
CA ILE A 14 -23.11 -14.78 5.41
C ILE A 14 -23.23 -16.29 5.17
N SER A 15 -23.37 -17.10 6.22
CA SER A 15 -23.53 -18.55 6.13
C SER A 15 -24.70 -18.94 5.23
N ARG A 16 -25.88 -18.37 5.47
CA ARG A 16 -27.09 -18.60 4.65
C ARG A 16 -26.93 -18.13 3.22
N LEU A 17 -26.28 -16.98 3.01
CA LEU A 17 -25.99 -16.49 1.66
C LEU A 17 -25.07 -17.46 0.90
N GLN A 18 -24.03 -17.98 1.56
CA GLN A 18 -23.09 -18.95 0.98
C GLN A 18 -23.75 -20.29 0.70
N GLU A 19 -24.61 -20.78 1.58
CA GLU A 19 -25.40 -21.99 1.35
C GLU A 19 -26.39 -21.81 0.19
N SER A 20 -27.08 -20.68 0.13
CA SER A 20 -27.97 -20.37 -1.00
C SER A 20 -27.19 -20.32 -2.33
N LEU A 21 -26.03 -19.67 -2.33
CA LEU A 21 -25.16 -19.62 -3.51
C LEU A 21 -24.67 -21.00 -3.94
N ARG A 22 -24.30 -21.86 -2.98
CA ARG A 22 -23.89 -23.25 -3.29
C ARG A 22 -25.03 -24.07 -3.88
N ARG A 23 -26.27 -23.83 -3.45
CA ARG A 23 -27.45 -24.53 -3.99
C ARG A 23 -27.85 -24.02 -5.38
N VAL A 24 -27.83 -22.71 -5.59
CA VAL A 24 -28.32 -22.07 -6.82
C VAL A 24 -27.26 -22.03 -7.93
N ASP A 25 -25.98 -21.90 -7.57
CA ASP A 25 -24.87 -21.72 -8.50
C ASP A 25 -23.60 -22.43 -8.00
N ALA A 26 -23.65 -23.76 -7.89
CA ALA A 26 -22.51 -24.57 -7.44
C ALA A 26 -21.30 -24.40 -8.38
N GLU A 27 -21.53 -24.36 -9.69
CA GLU A 27 -20.50 -24.21 -10.71
C GLU A 27 -19.86 -22.82 -10.65
N GLY A 28 -20.62 -21.74 -10.57
CA GLY A 28 -20.08 -20.39 -10.44
C GLY A 28 -19.36 -20.17 -9.11
N VAL A 29 -19.77 -20.82 -8.01
CA VAL A 29 -19.02 -20.86 -6.75
C VAL A 29 -17.69 -21.60 -6.92
N TYR A 30 -17.68 -22.77 -7.57
CA TYR A 30 -16.48 -23.55 -7.84
C TYR A 30 -15.51 -22.80 -8.76
N MET A 31 -16.00 -22.25 -9.87
CA MET A 31 -15.22 -21.47 -10.82
C MET A 31 -14.69 -20.19 -10.20
N ARG A 32 -15.44 -19.53 -9.29
CA ARG A 32 -14.93 -18.38 -8.54
C ARG A 32 -13.84 -18.80 -7.55
N ARG A 33 -13.95 -19.96 -6.91
CA ARG A 33 -12.89 -20.52 -6.04
C ARG A 33 -11.63 -20.84 -6.85
N LEU A 34 -11.77 -21.44 -8.03
CA LEU A 34 -10.65 -21.68 -8.96
C LEU A 34 -10.06 -20.37 -9.45
N ARG A 35 -10.87 -19.39 -9.87
CA ARG A 35 -10.40 -18.05 -10.26
C ARG A 35 -9.67 -17.33 -9.13
N LEU A 36 -10.14 -17.43 -7.88
CA LEU A 36 -9.43 -16.87 -6.71
C LEU A 36 -8.06 -17.54 -6.48
N ARG A 37 -7.94 -18.83 -6.78
CA ARG A 37 -6.63 -19.54 -6.79
C ARG A 37 -5.78 -19.19 -8.03
N VAL A 38 -6.42 -18.86 -9.14
CA VAL A 38 -5.79 -18.46 -10.43
C VAL A 38 -5.48 -16.97 -10.49
N LEU A 39 -5.92 -16.16 -9.51
CA LEU A 39 -5.36 -14.83 -9.29
C LEU A 39 -3.88 -15.03 -8.92
N ARG A 40 -3.04 -15.15 -9.96
CA ARG A 40 -1.60 -14.99 -9.92
C ARG A 40 -1.35 -13.65 -9.24
N ARG A 41 -1.21 -13.65 -7.90
CA ARG A 41 -0.62 -12.52 -7.19
C ARG A 41 0.68 -12.26 -7.93
N ARG A 42 0.77 -11.10 -8.60
CA ARG A 42 1.94 -10.75 -9.41
C ARG A 42 3.16 -11.01 -8.54
N GLN A 43 4.06 -11.90 -8.99
CA GLN A 43 5.28 -12.20 -8.25
C GLN A 43 5.97 -10.87 -7.97
N TYR A 44 6.13 -10.54 -6.69
CA TYR A 44 6.85 -9.36 -6.27
C TYR A 44 8.24 -9.81 -5.89
N SER A 45 9.22 -9.28 -6.60
CA SER A 45 10.61 -9.53 -6.32
C SER A 45 11.36 -8.23 -6.48
N VAL A 46 12.20 -7.94 -5.49
CA VAL A 46 13.23 -6.89 -5.55
C VAL A 46 14.56 -7.56 -5.18
N PRO A 47 15.70 -7.03 -5.68
CA PRO A 47 17.01 -7.68 -5.53
C PRO A 47 17.45 -8.05 -4.11
N GLY A 48 16.96 -7.35 -3.08
CA GLY A 48 17.37 -7.56 -1.69
C GLY A 48 16.85 -6.47 -0.75
N PRO A 49 17.15 -6.57 0.56
CA PRO A 49 16.86 -5.52 1.53
C PRO A 49 17.41 -4.17 1.08
N ASN A 50 16.72 -3.08 1.42
CA ASN A 50 17.07 -1.71 1.03
C ASN A 50 17.14 -1.46 -0.49
N SER A 51 16.69 -2.40 -1.33
CA SER A 51 16.64 -2.18 -2.78
C SER A 51 15.50 -1.24 -3.19
N LEU A 52 14.37 -1.31 -2.49
CA LEU A 52 13.21 -0.45 -2.72
C LEU A 52 12.38 -0.33 -1.45
N TRP A 53 12.22 0.89 -0.94
CA TRP A 53 11.22 1.19 0.10
C TRP A 53 9.93 1.69 -0.55
N HIS A 54 8.79 1.27 -0.02
CA HIS A 54 7.47 1.81 -0.39
C HIS A 54 7.00 2.73 0.72
N ILE A 55 6.58 3.92 0.33
CA ILE A 55 6.08 4.96 1.23
C ILE A 55 4.61 5.20 0.88
N ASP A 56 3.78 5.32 1.91
CA ASP A 56 2.35 5.59 1.76
C ASP A 56 1.82 6.43 2.94
N GLY A 57 0.77 7.20 2.66
CA GLY A 57 0.04 8.01 3.65
C GLY A 57 -1.38 7.49 3.83
N ASN A 58 -1.82 7.33 5.08
CA ASN A 58 -3.18 6.89 5.40
C ASN A 58 -3.98 8.02 6.05
N HIS A 59 -5.04 8.44 5.35
CA HIS A 59 -5.89 9.58 5.71
C HIS A 59 -7.22 9.20 6.36
N LYS A 60 -7.42 7.93 6.77
CA LYS A 60 -8.71 7.49 7.35
C LYS A 60 -9.09 8.25 8.62
N LEU A 61 -8.11 8.82 9.32
CA LEU A 61 -8.30 9.58 10.56
C LEU A 61 -8.15 11.10 10.36
N ILE A 62 -8.18 11.59 9.12
CA ILE A 62 -7.97 13.01 8.80
C ILE A 62 -9.01 13.93 9.47
N ARG A 63 -10.21 13.44 9.77
CA ARG A 63 -11.25 14.19 10.51
C ARG A 63 -10.77 14.66 11.89
N TRP A 64 -9.87 13.91 12.51
CA TRP A 64 -9.22 14.25 13.78
C TRP A 64 -7.82 14.83 13.58
N ARG A 65 -7.48 15.22 12.35
CA ARG A 65 -6.17 15.71 11.92
C ARG A 65 -5.04 14.69 12.06
N PHE A 66 -5.34 13.40 12.21
CA PHE A 66 -4.32 12.37 12.23
C PHE A 66 -4.07 11.81 10.81
N VAL A 67 -2.83 11.95 10.38
CA VAL A 67 -2.29 11.34 9.16
C VAL A 67 -1.23 10.33 9.58
N VAL A 68 -1.38 9.09 9.14
CA VAL A 68 -0.38 8.04 9.40
C VAL A 68 0.53 7.93 8.19
N HIS A 69 1.83 8.15 8.40
CA HIS A 69 2.87 8.01 7.38
C HIS A 69 3.62 6.71 7.62
N GLY A 70 3.79 5.90 6.58
CA GLY A 70 4.44 4.60 6.70
C GLY A 70 5.44 4.36 5.60
N GLY A 71 6.53 3.66 5.95
CA GLY A 71 7.53 3.14 5.03
C GLY A 71 7.74 1.64 5.25
N VAL A 72 7.84 0.87 4.17
CA VAL A 72 8.08 -0.58 4.23
C VAL A 72 9.18 -0.98 3.24
N ASP A 73 10.14 -1.78 3.68
CA ASP A 73 11.13 -2.39 2.80
C ASP A 73 10.47 -3.46 1.92
N GLY A 74 10.64 -3.33 0.60
CA GLY A 74 9.98 -4.18 -0.38
C GLY A 74 10.46 -5.65 -0.37
N PHE A 75 11.67 -5.93 0.14
CA PHE A 75 12.19 -7.29 0.20
C PHE A 75 11.77 -8.00 1.48
N SER A 76 12.17 -7.43 2.62
CA SER A 76 12.01 -8.03 3.95
C SER A 76 10.62 -7.84 4.53
N ARG A 77 9.83 -6.89 4.00
CA ARG A 77 8.56 -6.43 4.59
C ARG A 77 8.71 -5.77 5.96
N LEU A 78 9.92 -5.41 6.34
CA LEU A 78 10.18 -4.60 7.53
C LEU A 78 9.48 -3.25 7.40
N VAL A 79 8.71 -2.88 8.41
CA VAL A 79 8.17 -1.51 8.56
C VAL A 79 9.32 -0.62 9.04
N VAL A 80 9.89 0.16 8.13
CA VAL A 80 11.07 1.00 8.43
C VAL A 80 10.69 2.27 9.19
N TYR A 81 9.44 2.73 9.07
CA TYR A 81 8.83 3.68 9.99
C TYR A 81 7.31 3.61 9.92
N LEU A 82 6.66 4.03 11.01
CA LEU A 82 5.23 4.28 11.08
C LEU A 82 5.00 5.43 12.05
N THR A 83 4.74 6.62 11.53
CA THR A 83 4.62 7.85 12.30
C THR A 83 3.23 8.44 12.14
N VAL A 84 2.73 9.13 13.18
CA VAL A 84 1.47 9.86 13.13
C VAL A 84 1.76 11.34 13.21
N ALA A 85 1.18 12.12 12.31
CA ALA A 85 1.33 13.55 12.26
C ALA A 85 -0.02 14.28 12.19
N GLY A 86 -0.01 15.53 12.63
CA GLY A 86 -1.14 16.47 12.53
C GLY A 86 -1.40 17.01 11.12
N ASN A 87 -0.57 16.65 10.14
CA ASN A 87 -0.55 17.23 8.80
C ASN A 87 0.07 16.26 7.76
N ASN A 88 -0.11 16.57 6.48
CA ASN A 88 0.42 15.81 5.33
C ASN A 88 1.46 16.63 4.53
N ARG A 89 2.30 17.43 5.20
CA ARG A 89 3.29 18.27 4.52
C ARG A 89 4.52 17.45 4.15
N ALA A 90 5.14 17.79 3.03
CA ALA A 90 6.32 17.09 2.52
C ALA A 90 7.47 17.01 3.53
N HIS A 91 7.76 18.11 4.22
CA HIS A 91 8.80 18.12 5.26
C HIS A 91 8.57 17.09 6.38
N THR A 92 7.31 16.85 6.77
CA THR A 92 6.96 15.90 7.85
C THR A 92 7.18 14.46 7.40
N VAL A 93 6.83 14.15 6.14
CA VAL A 93 7.11 12.86 5.52
C VAL A 93 8.62 12.64 5.41
N LEU A 94 9.36 13.66 4.95
CA LEU A 94 10.82 13.61 4.84
C LEU A 94 11.50 13.36 6.19
N GLN A 95 11.08 14.04 7.26
CA GLN A 95 11.64 13.81 8.60
C GLN A 95 11.48 12.36 9.05
N SER A 96 10.29 11.77 8.84
CA SER A 96 10.05 10.37 9.17
C SER A 96 10.94 9.43 8.33
N PHE A 97 11.13 9.77 7.05
CA PHE A 97 12.00 9.02 6.15
C PHE A 97 13.48 9.10 6.55
N ILE A 98 13.99 10.29 6.87
CA ILE A 98 15.40 10.47 7.28
C ILE A 98 15.69 9.71 8.58
N ALA A 99 14.80 9.78 9.57
CA ALA A 99 14.96 9.02 10.82
C ALA A 99 15.07 7.51 10.56
N ALA A 100 14.28 6.98 9.61
CA ALA A 100 14.39 5.58 9.20
C ALA A 100 15.69 5.30 8.45
N VAL A 101 16.16 6.23 7.60
CA VAL A 101 17.44 6.12 6.89
C VAL A 101 18.63 6.10 7.86
N GLU A 102 18.60 6.88 8.94
CA GLU A 102 19.63 6.87 9.97
C GLU A 102 19.71 5.50 10.68
N GLN A 103 18.58 4.84 10.87
CA GLN A 103 18.52 3.53 11.54
C GLN A 103 18.82 2.35 10.61
N TYR A 104 18.28 2.35 9.40
CA TYR A 104 18.29 1.18 8.50
C TYR A 104 19.16 1.37 7.26
N GLY A 105 19.77 2.55 7.10
CA GLY A 105 20.53 2.93 5.92
C GLY A 105 19.65 3.45 4.78
N LEU A 106 20.25 4.23 3.89
CA LEU A 106 19.57 4.82 2.74
C LEU A 106 19.16 3.72 1.74
N PRO A 107 17.88 3.60 1.33
CA PRO A 107 17.52 2.65 0.28
C PRO A 107 18.16 3.03 -1.06
N SER A 108 18.25 2.07 -1.97
CA SER A 108 18.67 2.30 -3.36
C SER A 108 17.63 3.13 -4.11
N ARG A 109 16.34 2.87 -3.86
CA ARG A 109 15.20 3.56 -4.44
C ARG A 109 14.06 3.69 -3.44
N ALA A 110 13.25 4.71 -3.59
CA ALA A 110 11.98 4.84 -2.89
C ALA A 110 10.83 4.87 -3.90
N ARG A 111 9.67 4.35 -3.51
CA ARG A 111 8.43 4.44 -4.29
C ARG A 111 7.34 5.06 -3.44
N SER A 112 6.60 5.99 -4.03
CA SER A 112 5.38 6.55 -3.46
C SER A 112 4.26 6.61 -4.49
N ASP A 113 3.07 6.95 -4.04
CA ASP A 113 2.03 7.44 -4.92
C ASP A 113 2.35 8.84 -5.47
N LYS A 114 1.55 9.29 -6.42
CA LYS A 114 1.66 10.66 -6.94
C LYS A 114 0.98 11.61 -5.96
N GLY A 115 1.76 12.27 -5.13
CA GLY A 115 1.28 13.32 -4.26
C GLY A 115 2.39 14.29 -3.84
N GLY A 116 1.98 15.51 -3.50
CA GLY A 116 2.90 16.60 -3.15
C GLY A 116 3.59 16.36 -1.80
N GLU A 117 3.00 15.55 -0.93
CA GLU A 117 3.57 15.14 0.35
C GLU A 117 4.84 14.30 0.23
N ASN A 118 5.11 13.72 -0.94
CA ASN A 118 6.32 12.93 -1.18
C ASN A 118 7.41 13.71 -1.93
N ALA A 119 7.18 15.00 -2.26
CA ALA A 119 8.09 15.81 -3.05
C ALA A 119 9.48 15.93 -2.43
N ASP A 120 9.55 16.24 -1.14
CA ASP A 120 10.82 16.41 -0.41
C ASP A 120 11.61 15.10 -0.30
N VAL A 121 10.92 13.96 -0.17
CA VAL A 121 11.55 12.63 -0.20
C VAL A 121 12.10 12.32 -1.60
N ALA A 122 11.34 12.65 -2.64
CA ALA A 122 11.79 12.47 -4.01
C ALA A 122 13.05 13.28 -4.31
N GLU A 123 13.05 14.56 -3.91
CA GLU A 123 14.21 15.44 -4.03
C GLU A 123 15.42 14.91 -3.25
N PHE A 124 15.23 14.52 -1.99
CA PHE A 124 16.27 13.94 -1.16
C PHE A 124 16.89 12.70 -1.82
N MET A 125 16.07 11.77 -2.29
CA MET A 125 16.54 10.55 -2.94
C MET A 125 17.30 10.84 -4.25
N ILE A 126 16.84 11.80 -5.05
CA ILE A 126 17.54 12.22 -6.28
C ILE A 126 18.91 12.83 -5.93
N ARG A 127 18.96 13.73 -4.93
CA ARG A 127 20.22 14.34 -4.48
C ARG A 127 21.20 13.29 -3.94
N SER A 128 20.72 12.30 -3.19
CA SER A 128 21.58 11.30 -2.54
C SER A 128 21.97 10.11 -3.44
N ARG A 129 21.13 9.71 -4.41
CA ARG A 129 21.36 8.53 -5.26
C ARG A 129 21.65 8.86 -6.73
N GLY A 130 21.42 10.11 -7.16
CA GLY A 130 21.63 10.61 -8.52
C GLY A 130 20.35 10.70 -9.35
N THR A 131 20.44 11.39 -10.49
CA THR A 131 19.38 11.50 -11.50
C THR A 131 19.33 10.26 -12.41
N ASP A 132 18.29 10.15 -13.25
CA ASP A 132 18.19 9.19 -14.39
C ASP A 132 18.22 7.69 -14.09
N ARG A 133 18.16 7.29 -12.81
CA ARG A 133 18.16 5.87 -12.37
C ARG A 133 16.90 5.42 -11.65
N ASN A 134 15.87 6.27 -11.64
CA ASN A 134 14.65 6.09 -10.85
C ASN A 134 14.91 6.03 -9.33
N SER A 135 15.71 6.95 -8.80
CA SER A 135 16.00 7.09 -7.36
C SER A 135 14.73 7.25 -6.52
N HIS A 136 13.72 7.91 -7.11
CA HIS A 136 12.36 7.94 -6.60
C HIS A 136 11.38 7.55 -7.72
N ILE A 137 10.44 6.66 -7.42
CA ILE A 137 9.44 6.14 -8.36
C ILE A 137 8.06 6.59 -7.90
N THR A 138 7.35 7.36 -8.73
CA THR A 138 5.94 7.67 -8.47
C THR A 138 5.03 6.73 -9.26
N GLY A 139 4.04 6.13 -8.61
CA GLY A 139 3.06 5.24 -9.25
C GLY A 139 1.62 5.59 -8.91
N ARG A 140 0.65 4.97 -9.59
CA ARG A 140 -0.74 4.96 -9.08
C ARG A 140 -0.77 4.13 -7.80
N SER A 141 -1.56 4.54 -6.80
CA SER A 141 -1.70 3.84 -5.51
C SER A 141 -1.96 2.32 -5.65
N VAL A 142 -2.76 1.91 -6.66
CA VAL A 142 -3.02 0.48 -6.98
C VAL A 142 -1.76 -0.34 -7.37
N HIS A 143 -0.67 0.33 -7.72
CA HIS A 143 0.63 -0.28 -8.02
C HIS A 143 1.64 -0.10 -6.87
N ASN A 144 1.33 0.75 -5.89
CA ASN A 144 2.15 1.02 -4.70
C ASN A 144 1.81 0.06 -3.55
N GLN A 145 0.56 -0.42 -3.50
CA GLN A 145 0.11 -1.40 -2.51
C GLN A 145 0.26 -2.84 -3.06
N ARG A 146 1.02 -3.69 -2.35
CA ARG A 146 1.20 -5.13 -2.66
C ARG A 146 1.10 -6.02 -1.44
#